data_AF-A0A7X7GH14-F1
#
_entry.id   AF-A0A7X7GH14-F1
#
_cell.length_a   1.000
_cell.length_b   1.000
_cell.length_c   1.000
_cell.angle_alpha   90.00
_cell.angle_beta   90.00
_cell.angle_gamma   90.00
#
_symmetry.space_group_name_H-M   'P 1'
#
loop_
_entity.id
_entity.type
_entity.pdbx_description
1 polymer ?
#
loop_
_entity_poly.entity_id
_entity_poly.type
_entity_poly.pdbx_seq_one_letter_code
_entity_poly.pdbx_strand_id
1 'polypeptide(L)' 'MDLFEFQAKELFAKHEVPTSAGRVTDTVAGAREIAEEIGKPVMVKAQVKVGGRGKA' A
#
# COMPACT_ATOMS: atom_id res chain seq x y z
N MET A 1 13.69 -8.78 -11.88
CA MET A 1 12.22 -8.62 -11.88
C MET A 1 11.88 -7.79 -10.67
N ASP A 2 11.13 -6.70 -10.85
CA ASP A 2 10.80 -5.77 -9.75
C ASP A 2 9.38 -5.98 -9.24
N LEU A 3 9.20 -5.83 -7.92
CA LEU A 3 7.92 -5.91 -7.21
C LEU A 3 7.33 -4.52 -6.95
N PHE A 4 6.00 -4.44 -6.85
CA PHE A 4 5.34 -3.28 -6.29
C PHE A 4 5.51 -3.21 -4.76
N GLU A 5 5.29 -2.03 -4.17
CA GLU A 5 5.41 -1.83 -2.72
C GLU A 5 4.50 -2.79 -1.94
N PHE A 6 3.25 -2.98 -2.38
CA PHE A 6 2.31 -3.88 -1.67
C PHE A 6 2.77 -5.35 -1.71
N GLN A 7 3.31 -5.82 -2.84
CA GLN A 7 3.81 -7.19 -2.99
C GLN A 7 5.02 -7.44 -2.07
N ALA A 8 5.92 -6.47 -1.96
CA ALA A 8 7.04 -6.55 -1.04
C ALA A 8 6.55 -6.59 0.43
N LYS A 9 5.54 -5.80 0.80
CA LYS A 9 4.94 -5.86 2.15
C LYS A 9 4.26 -7.19 2.44
N GLU A 10 3.55 -7.77 1.49
CA GLU A 10 2.97 -9.11 1.64
C GLU A 10 4.05 -10.17 1.88
N LEU A 11 5.17 -10.08 1.16
CA LEU A 11 6.31 -10.97 1.36
C LEU A 11 6.92 -10.77 2.76
N PHE A 12 7.12 -9.53 3.19
CA PHE A 12 7.62 -9.22 4.53
C PHE A 12 6.71 -9.75 5.63
N ALA A 13 5.39 -9.57 5.51
CA ALA A 13 4.44 -10.08 6.48
C ALA A 13 4.46 -11.62 6.58
N LYS A 14 4.64 -12.33 5.45
CA LYS A 14 4.80 -13.81 5.43
C LYS A 14 6.06 -14.29 6.16
N HIS A 15 7.05 -13.42 6.30
CA HIS A 15 8.31 -13.69 7.01
C HIS A 15 8.39 -12.96 8.35
N GLU A 16 7.24 -12.56 8.91
CA GLU A 16 7.13 -11.93 10.24
C GLU A 16 7.92 -10.62 10.39
N VAL A 17 8.30 -10.00 9.26
CA VAL A 17 8.89 -8.67 9.25
C VAL A 17 7.78 -7.64 9.46
N PRO A 18 7.88 -6.75 10.47
CA PRO A 18 6.84 -5.77 10.74
C PRO A 18 6.54 -4.88 9.53
N THR A 19 5.26 -4.71 9.21
CA THR A 19 4.79 -3.83 8.13
C THR A 19 3.64 -2.95 8.60
N SER A 20 3.40 -1.86 7.87
CA SER A 20 2.20 -1.03 8.08
C SER A 20 0.97 -1.71 7.48
N ALA A 21 -0.14 -1.71 8.22
CA ALA A 21 -1.43 -2.14 7.70
C ALA A 21 -1.81 -1.32 6.46
N GLY A 22 -2.30 -2.01 5.43
CA GLY A 22 -2.72 -1.41 4.18
C GLY A 22 -3.17 -2.47 3.18
N ARG A 23 -3.97 -2.05 2.19
CA ARG A 23 -4.47 -2.89 1.10
C ARG A 23 -4.32 -2.16 -0.23
N VAL A 24 -4.26 -2.92 -1.32
CA VAL A 24 -4.24 -2.38 -2.68
C VAL A 24 -5.65 -2.42 -3.26
N THR A 25 -5.98 -1.42 -4.07
CA THR A 25 -7.23 -1.34 -4.83
C THR A 25 -6.98 -0.52 -6.09
N ASP A 26 -7.75 -0.80 -7.12
CA ASP A 26 -7.77 -0.11 -8.41
C ASP A 26 -8.96 0.87 -8.54
N THR A 27 -9.79 1.00 -7.50
CA THR A 27 -10.96 1.87 -7.50
C THR A 27 -10.92 2.93 -6.41
N VAL A 28 -11.55 4.07 -6.69
CA VAL A 28 -11.73 5.15 -5.71
C VAL A 28 -12.61 4.70 -4.54
N ALA A 29 -13.68 3.95 -4.82
CA ALA A 29 -14.58 3.42 -3.80
C ALA A 29 -13.83 2.48 -2.83
N GLY A 30 -13.06 1.53 -3.36
CA GLY A 30 -12.24 0.63 -2.54
C GLY A 30 -11.22 1.39 -1.70
N ALA A 31 -10.60 2.46 -2.23
CA ALA A 31 -9.64 3.25 -1.46
C ALA A 31 -10.28 3.92 -0.25
N ARG A 32 -11.52 4.39 -0.41
CA ARG A 32 -12.31 4.98 0.67
C ARG A 32 -12.71 3.94 1.72
N GLU A 33 -13.25 2.79 1.31
CA GLU A 33 -13.62 1.71 2.23
C GLU A 33 -12.40 1.25 3.06
N ILE A 34 -11.24 1.10 2.41
CA ILE A 34 -10.00 0.74 3.11
C ILE A 34 -9.60 1.80 4.13
N ALA A 35 -9.72 3.08 3.79
CA ALA A 35 -9.39 4.17 4.71
C ALA A 35 -10.34 4.20 5.92
N GLU A 36 -11.63 3.99 5.70
CA GLU A 36 -12.65 3.93 6.75
C GLU A 36 -12.42 2.75 7.69
N GLU A 37 -12.09 1.56 7.18
CA GLU A 37 -11.76 0.38 8.00
C GLU A 37 -10.50 0.59 8.87
N ILE A 38 -9.50 1.33 8.38
CA ILE A 38 -8.27 1.62 9.15
C ILE A 38 -8.55 2.58 10.32
N GLY A 39 -9.55 3.46 10.19
CA GLY A 39 -10.02 4.33 11.27
C GLY A 39 -8.99 5.36 11.78
N LYS A 40 -7.94 5.65 11.00
CA LYS A 40 -6.86 6.61 11.30
C LYS A 40 -6.48 7.37 10.03
N PRO A 41 -5.77 8.50 10.12
CA PRO A 41 -5.21 9.14 8.94
C PRO A 41 -4.38 8.15 8.10
N VAL A 42 -4.69 8.07 6.81
CA VAL A 42 -4.07 7.12 5.88
C VAL A 42 -3.21 7.81 4.83
N MET A 43 -2.29 7.04 4.25
CA MET A 43 -1.50 7.43 3.08
C MET A 43 -2.05 6.74 1.84
N VAL A 44 -2.45 7.51 0.83
CA VAL A 44 -2.76 6.97 -0.51
C VAL A 44 -1.47 7.01 -1.33
N LYS A 45 -1.05 5.85 -1.84
CA LYS A 45 0.22 5.71 -2.58
C LYS A 45 0.01 5.03 -3.92
N ALA A 46 0.37 5.72 -5.01
CA ALA A 46 0.43 5.13 -6.33
C ALA A 46 1.38 3.92 -6.33
N GLN A 47 0.89 2.78 -6.86
CA GLN A 47 1.70 1.57 -7.00
C GLN A 47 2.44 1.61 -8.34
N VAL A 48 3.69 2.05 -8.30
CA VAL A 48 4.63 1.99 -9.44
C VAL A 48 5.97 1.43 -8.97
N LYS A 49 6.75 0.90 -9.92
CA LYS A 49 8.06 0.28 -9.64
C LYS A 49 9.20 1.29 -9.48
N VAL A 50 8.94 2.57 -9.76
CA VAL A 50 9.92 3.64 -9.68
C VAL A 50 9.80 4.43 -8.37
N GLY A 51 10.92 4.98 -7.91
CA GLY A 51 10.98 5.91 -6.79
C GLY A 51 10.45 7.31 -7.15
N GLY A 52 10.49 8.24 -6.19
CA GLY A 52 10.16 9.65 -6.42
C GLY A 52 8.66 10.01 -6.46
N ARG A 53 7.77 9.04 -6.19
CA ARG A 53 6.31 9.19 -6.26
C ARG A 53 5.71 10.35 -5.44
N GLY A 54 6.37 10.78 -4.37
CA GLY A 54 5.89 11.90 -3.54
C GLY A 54 6.34 13.29 -4.00
N LYS A 55 7.14 13.37 -5.07
CA LYS A 55 7.62 14.64 -5.66
C LYS A 55 6.95 14.98 -6.99
N ALA A 56 6.15 14.04 -7.52
CA ALA A 56 5.43 14.19 -8.78
C ALA A 56 4.13 14.96 -8.58
#